data_AF-A0A972AQN7-F1
#
_entry.id   AF-A0A972AQN7-F1
#
_cell.length_a   1.000
_cell.length_b   1.000
_cell.length_c   1.000
_cell.angle_alpha   90.00
_cell.angle_beta   90.00
_cell.angle_gamma   90.00
#
_symmetry.space_group_name_H-M   'P 1'
#
loop_
_entity.id
_entity.type
_entity.pdbx_description
1 polymer ?
#
loop_
_entity_poly.entity_id
_entity_poly.type
_entity_poly.pdbx_seq_one_letter_code
_entity_poly.pdbx_strand_id
1 'polypeptide(L)'
;LRKKLDQIIGMNLPIDVIATSHGALWRDNPTQIIEKYVDWANDYQENQITVIYETMWNGTRLLAEKIAEGIELADSDVVVKVFNLAKSDHNDLITEVFKSKTVVIGSPTVSNSILHTMAGYIHFMKEMKFKNKKAAAFGCYGWSGESVKVINELLTSAGFEVVNEGFRNQWNPATDMQKAAIDFGKTMAKV
;
A
#
# COMPACT_ATOMS: atom_id res chain seq x y z
N LEU A 1 -1.84 15.10 15.79
CA LEU A 1 -1.33 16.18 14.93
C LEU A 1 -2.39 17.25 14.65
N ARG A 2 -3.56 16.91 14.09
CA ARG A 2 -4.70 17.84 13.83
C ARG A 2 -4.95 18.88 14.93
N LYS A 3 -5.23 18.43 16.16
CA LYS A 3 -5.43 19.31 17.33
C LYS A 3 -4.31 20.34 17.58
N LYS A 4 -3.05 19.99 17.28
CA LYS A 4 -1.92 20.89 17.48
C LYS A 4 -1.84 21.94 16.35
N LEU A 5 -2.14 21.54 15.12
CA LEU A 5 -2.25 22.46 13.99
C LEU A 5 -3.38 23.46 14.23
N ASP A 6 -4.57 22.98 14.65
CA ASP A 6 -5.72 23.84 14.98
C ASP A 6 -5.38 24.85 16.07
N GLN A 7 -4.66 24.42 17.11
CA GLN A 7 -4.21 25.29 18.19
C GLN A 7 -3.28 26.39 17.66
N ILE A 8 -2.27 26.04 16.85
CA ILE A 8 -1.28 26.99 16.33
C ILE A 8 -1.95 28.00 15.38
N ILE A 9 -2.82 27.52 14.49
CA ILE A 9 -3.58 28.38 13.58
C ILE A 9 -4.49 29.33 14.38
N GLY A 10 -5.17 28.83 15.42
CA GLY A 10 -6.04 29.63 16.29
C GLY A 10 -5.32 30.70 17.11
N MET A 11 -3.99 30.60 17.28
CA MET A 11 -3.20 31.65 17.95
C MET A 11 -2.95 32.88 17.07
N ASN A 12 -3.23 32.80 15.76
CA ASN A 12 -3.09 33.89 14.79
C ASN A 12 -1.71 34.59 14.87
N LEU A 13 -0.64 33.80 15.00
CA LEU A 13 0.72 34.31 15.06
C LEU A 13 1.24 34.62 13.63
N PRO A 14 1.89 35.78 13.41
CA PRO A 14 2.63 36.01 12.18
C PRO A 14 3.84 35.06 12.13
N ILE A 15 3.96 34.27 11.06
CA ILE A 15 5.05 33.30 10.86
C ILE A 15 5.87 33.74 9.66
N ASP A 16 7.03 34.35 9.94
CA ASP A 16 7.98 34.76 8.88
C ASP A 16 8.95 33.63 8.51
N VAL A 17 9.31 32.77 9.47
CA VAL A 17 10.29 31.70 9.28
C VAL A 17 9.93 30.47 10.12
N ILE A 18 10.11 29.28 9.55
CA ILE A 18 10.09 28.01 10.30
C ILE A 18 11.48 27.37 10.26
N ALA A 19 12.15 27.35 11.41
CA ALA A 19 13.47 26.75 11.61
C ALA A 19 13.34 25.34 12.20
N THR A 20 13.31 24.32 11.34
CA THR A 20 13.27 22.92 11.74
C THR A 20 14.63 22.45 12.29
N SER A 21 14.65 21.40 13.09
CA SER A 21 15.91 20.80 13.59
C SER A 21 16.69 20.03 12.51
N HIS A 22 16.05 19.70 11.40
CA HIS A 22 16.63 18.96 10.29
C HIS A 22 16.25 19.61 8.96
N GLY A 23 17.20 19.63 8.02
CA GLY A 23 16.98 20.08 6.66
C GLY A 23 16.96 21.59 6.49
N ALA A 24 16.04 22.08 5.67
CA ALA A 24 16.00 23.46 5.22
C ALA A 24 15.27 24.40 6.19
N LEU A 25 15.69 25.67 6.16
CA LEU A 25 14.98 26.79 6.78
C LEU A 25 13.87 27.29 5.84
N TRP A 26 12.62 27.24 6.28
CA TRP A 26 11.49 27.75 5.49
C TRP A 26 11.36 29.26 5.72
N ARG A 27 11.86 30.06 4.76
CA ARG A 27 11.84 31.53 4.81
C ARG A 27 11.01 32.18 3.71
N ASP A 28 10.75 31.44 2.64
CA ASP A 28 9.91 31.86 1.51
C ASP A 28 8.65 31.01 1.55
N ASN A 29 7.49 31.65 1.64
CA ASN A 29 6.19 31.02 1.89
C ASN A 29 6.25 29.91 2.98
N PRO A 30 6.59 30.24 4.24
CA PRO A 30 6.79 29.23 5.30
C PRO A 30 5.53 28.42 5.61
N THR A 31 4.33 28.95 5.32
CA THR A 31 3.06 28.26 5.57
C THR A 31 2.84 27.05 4.66
N GLN A 32 3.55 26.93 3.53
CA GLN A 32 3.40 25.81 2.60
C GLN A 32 3.57 24.44 3.27
N ILE A 33 4.50 24.31 4.22
CA ILE A 33 4.73 23.04 4.92
C ILE A 33 3.64 22.77 5.96
N ILE A 34 3.06 23.82 6.55
CA ILE A 34 1.93 23.70 7.47
C ILE A 34 0.72 23.14 6.71
N GLU A 35 0.42 23.70 5.53
CA GLU A 35 -0.65 23.22 4.64
C GLU A 35 -0.46 21.74 4.29
N LYS A 36 0.77 21.32 3.93
CA LYS A 36 1.07 19.91 3.68
C LYS A 36 0.87 19.03 4.90
N TYR A 37 1.27 19.47 6.09
CA TYR A 37 1.02 18.72 7.32
C TYR A 37 -0.47 18.62 7.65
N VAL A 38 -1.29 19.62 7.29
CA VAL A 38 -2.75 19.55 7.40
C VAL A 38 -3.28 18.46 6.47
N ASP A 39 -2.90 18.47 5.19
CA ASP A 39 -3.29 17.46 4.21
C ASP A 39 -2.88 16.05 4.68
N TRP A 40 -1.61 15.87 5.03
CA TRP A 40 -1.02 14.60 5.43
C TRP A 40 -1.61 14.04 6.73
N ALA A 41 -1.96 14.90 7.69
CA ALA A 41 -2.58 14.48 8.94
C ALA A 41 -4.04 14.02 8.76
N ASN A 42 -4.67 14.35 7.63
CA ASN A 42 -6.09 14.12 7.39
C ASN A 42 -6.37 12.80 6.64
N ASP A 43 -5.77 11.70 7.12
CA ASP A 43 -5.91 10.36 6.54
C ASP A 43 -5.61 10.35 5.04
N TYR A 44 -4.49 10.99 4.70
CA TYR A 44 -4.08 11.30 3.34
C TYR A 44 -4.04 10.08 2.42
N GLN A 45 -4.53 10.30 1.20
CA GLN A 45 -4.44 9.39 0.08
C GLN A 45 -4.69 10.15 -1.23
N GLU A 46 -4.03 9.69 -2.27
CA GLU A 46 -4.19 10.09 -3.67
C GLU A 46 -5.02 9.03 -4.40
N ASN A 47 -5.36 9.28 -5.67
CA ASN A 47 -5.92 8.26 -6.55
C ASN A 47 -4.83 7.25 -7.01
N GLN A 48 -4.21 6.58 -6.03
CA GLN A 48 -3.09 5.66 -6.25
C GLN A 48 -3.38 4.29 -5.62
N ILE A 49 -3.06 3.22 -6.34
CA ILE A 49 -3.06 1.84 -5.84
C ILE A 49 -1.64 1.27 -5.91
N THR A 50 -1.15 0.76 -4.78
CA THR A 50 0.20 0.20 -4.69
C THR A 50 0.14 -1.32 -4.52
N VAL A 51 0.68 -2.04 -5.50
CA VAL A 51 0.85 -3.50 -5.52
C VAL A 51 2.26 -3.82 -5.01
N ILE A 52 2.36 -4.46 -3.85
CA ILE A 52 3.64 -4.87 -3.26
C ILE A 52 3.64 -6.38 -3.16
N TYR A 53 4.64 -7.03 -3.72
CA TYR A 53 4.73 -8.48 -3.69
C TYR A 53 6.13 -8.97 -3.39
N GLU A 54 6.20 -10.25 -3.04
CA GLU A 54 7.43 -11.00 -3.03
C GLU A 54 7.20 -12.36 -3.70
N THR A 55 8.26 -12.99 -4.20
CA THR A 55 8.12 -14.25 -4.97
C THR A 55 9.39 -15.08 -4.90
N MET A 56 9.23 -16.41 -4.92
CA MET A 56 10.35 -17.36 -5.04
C MET A 56 10.57 -17.80 -6.49
N TRP A 57 9.48 -18.01 -7.24
CA TRP A 57 9.50 -18.63 -8.57
C TRP A 57 8.77 -17.81 -9.64
N ASN A 58 8.66 -16.50 -9.43
CA ASN A 58 7.98 -15.53 -10.31
C ASN A 58 6.47 -15.74 -10.56
N GLY A 59 5.83 -16.80 -10.04
CA GLY A 59 4.37 -16.97 -10.15
C GLY A 59 3.61 -15.79 -9.55
N THR A 60 3.91 -15.41 -8.30
CA THR A 60 3.30 -14.24 -7.64
C THR A 60 3.64 -12.93 -8.36
N ARG A 61 4.84 -12.81 -8.94
CA ARG A 61 5.20 -11.66 -9.76
C ARG A 61 4.27 -11.51 -10.97
N LEU A 62 4.04 -12.60 -11.70
CA LEU A 62 3.17 -12.60 -12.87
C LEU A 62 1.74 -12.20 -12.48
N LEU A 63 1.24 -12.66 -11.33
CA LEU A 63 -0.04 -12.21 -10.80
C LEU A 63 -0.03 -10.70 -10.51
N ALA A 64 1.01 -10.17 -9.87
CA ALA A 64 1.12 -8.75 -9.57
C ALA A 64 1.06 -7.88 -10.84
N GLU A 65 1.80 -8.29 -11.88
CA GLU A 65 1.81 -7.61 -13.19
C GLU A 65 0.41 -7.66 -13.85
N LYS A 66 -0.27 -8.81 -13.79
CA LYS A 66 -1.63 -8.97 -14.36
C LYS A 66 -2.71 -8.22 -13.58
N ILE A 67 -2.59 -8.16 -12.26
CA ILE A 67 -3.49 -7.36 -11.41
C ILE A 67 -3.30 -5.88 -11.72
N ALA A 68 -2.06 -5.40 -11.85
CA ALA A 68 -1.77 -4.03 -12.24
C ALA A 68 -2.37 -3.68 -13.60
N GLU A 69 -2.17 -4.54 -14.60
CA GLU A 69 -2.80 -4.42 -15.93
C GLU A 69 -4.33 -4.31 -15.82
N GLY A 70 -4.96 -5.13 -14.97
CA GLY A 70 -6.39 -5.06 -14.73
C GLY A 70 -6.87 -3.74 -14.10
N ILE A 71 -6.09 -3.17 -13.18
CA ILE A 71 -6.41 -1.88 -12.56
C ILE A 71 -6.38 -0.78 -13.61
N GLU A 72 -5.28 -0.69 -14.38
CA GLU A 72 -5.10 0.34 -15.41
C GLU A 72 -6.15 0.26 -16.53
N LEU A 73 -6.57 -0.97 -16.90
CA LEU A 73 -7.63 -1.18 -17.89
C LEU A 73 -9.02 -0.73 -17.40
N ALA A 74 -9.27 -0.75 -16.10
CA ALA A 74 -10.56 -0.38 -15.52
C ALA A 74 -10.65 1.11 -15.21
N ASP A 75 -9.54 1.74 -14.82
CA ASP A 75 -9.48 3.15 -14.47
C ASP A 75 -8.11 3.72 -14.86
N SER A 76 -8.07 4.49 -15.95
CA SER A 76 -6.85 5.12 -16.47
C SER A 76 -6.36 6.30 -15.61
N ASP A 77 -7.21 6.83 -14.72
CA ASP A 77 -6.87 7.96 -13.86
C ASP A 77 -6.22 7.50 -12.54
N VAL A 78 -6.23 6.20 -12.25
CA VAL A 78 -5.54 5.62 -11.10
C VAL A 78 -4.05 5.48 -11.41
N VAL A 79 -3.22 6.05 -10.53
CA VAL A 79 -1.79 5.77 -10.55
C VAL A 79 -1.55 4.38 -9.97
N VAL A 80 -0.96 3.48 -10.75
CA VAL A 80 -0.60 2.14 -10.28
C VAL A 80 0.90 2.06 -10.03
N LYS A 81 1.28 1.57 -8.85
CA LYS A 81 2.67 1.32 -8.48
C LYS A 81 2.87 -0.15 -8.19
N VAL A 82 3.88 -0.77 -8.78
CA VAL A 82 4.16 -2.20 -8.63
C VAL A 82 5.59 -2.40 -8.15
N PHE A 83 5.74 -3.09 -7.01
CA PHE A 83 7.05 -3.28 -6.39
C PHE A 83 7.28 -4.71 -5.92
N ASN A 84 8.52 -5.16 -6.12
CA ASN A 84 9.04 -6.35 -5.46
C ASN A 84 9.70 -5.93 -4.15
N LEU A 85 9.12 -6.36 -3.02
CA LEU A 85 9.57 -6.01 -1.68
C LEU A 85 11.07 -6.31 -1.47
N ALA A 86 11.55 -7.46 -1.93
CA ALA A 86 12.94 -7.88 -1.75
C ALA A 86 13.95 -7.07 -2.58
N LYS A 87 13.48 -6.20 -3.49
CA LYS A 87 14.32 -5.43 -4.41
C LYS A 87 14.11 -3.92 -4.33
N SER A 88 13.34 -3.46 -3.34
CA SER A 88 12.98 -2.06 -3.15
C SER A 88 13.36 -1.58 -1.76
N ASP A 89 13.56 -0.27 -1.59
CA ASP A 89 13.73 0.31 -0.26
C ASP A 89 12.41 0.34 0.51
N HIS A 90 12.43 -0.07 1.78
CA HIS A 90 11.23 -0.18 2.60
C HIS A 90 10.59 1.19 2.90
N ASN A 91 11.37 2.28 3.00
CA ASN A 91 10.86 3.62 3.27
C ASN A 91 10.23 4.23 2.01
N ASP A 92 10.77 3.92 0.83
CA ASP A 92 10.13 4.31 -0.43
C ASP A 92 8.77 3.61 -0.54
N LEU A 93 8.71 2.30 -0.26
CA LEU A 93 7.45 1.56 -0.29
C LEU A 93 6.44 2.07 0.74
N ILE A 94 6.87 2.41 1.96
CA ILE A 94 5.94 2.92 2.99
C ILE A 94 5.38 4.28 2.61
N THR A 95 6.15 5.08 1.87
CA THR A 95 5.71 6.36 1.28
C THR A 95 4.67 6.13 0.20
N GLU A 96 4.82 5.11 -0.64
CA GLU A 96 3.81 4.73 -1.63
C GLU A 96 2.52 4.19 -0.99
N VAL A 97 2.64 3.43 0.11
CA VAL A 97 1.48 3.03 0.94
C VAL A 97 0.78 4.26 1.54
N PHE A 98 1.56 5.23 2.04
CA PHE A 98 1.02 6.47 2.60
C PHE A 98 0.19 7.25 1.57
N LYS A 99 0.65 7.34 0.32
CA LYS A 99 -0.08 8.00 -0.77
C LYS A 99 -1.26 7.17 -1.29
N SER A 100 -1.26 5.86 -1.16
CA SER A 100 -2.29 5.00 -1.76
C SER A 100 -3.63 4.98 -1.02
N LYS A 101 -4.73 4.96 -1.78
CA LYS A 101 -6.08 4.64 -1.28
C LYS A 101 -6.27 3.13 -1.04
N THR A 102 -5.54 2.31 -1.80
CA THR A 102 -5.60 0.85 -1.73
C THR A 102 -4.21 0.24 -1.87
N VAL A 103 -3.95 -0.81 -1.08
CA VAL A 103 -2.73 -1.63 -1.22
C VAL A 103 -3.09 -3.07 -1.60
N VAL A 104 -2.36 -3.66 -2.53
CA VAL A 104 -2.57 -5.04 -2.96
C VAL A 104 -1.29 -5.84 -2.64
N ILE A 105 -1.37 -6.73 -1.65
CA ILE A 105 -0.20 -7.37 -1.05
C ILE A 105 -0.08 -8.83 -1.48
N GLY A 106 1.09 -9.21 -2.01
CA GLY A 106 1.32 -10.51 -2.64
C GLY A 106 2.43 -11.32 -1.99
N SER A 107 2.16 -12.55 -1.56
CA SER A 107 3.21 -13.51 -1.18
C SER A 107 2.84 -14.93 -1.60
N PRO A 108 3.80 -15.76 -2.04
CA PRO A 108 3.57 -17.19 -2.13
C PRO A 108 3.33 -17.78 -0.72
N THR A 109 2.73 -18.97 -0.68
CA THR A 109 2.73 -19.80 0.53
C THR A 109 4.09 -20.45 0.75
N VAL A 110 4.66 -20.25 1.94
CA VAL A 110 5.88 -20.91 2.42
C VAL A 110 5.63 -21.37 3.86
N SER A 111 5.85 -22.67 4.13
CA SER A 111 5.68 -23.26 5.47
C SER A 111 4.34 -22.92 6.13
N ASN A 112 3.24 -23.09 5.38
CA ASN A 112 1.86 -22.75 5.78
C ASN A 112 1.65 -21.28 6.19
N SER A 113 2.54 -20.40 5.73
CA SER A 113 2.52 -18.96 6.01
C SER A 113 2.98 -18.18 4.76
N ILE A 114 3.42 -16.94 4.97
CA ILE A 114 4.01 -16.06 3.96
C ILE A 114 5.54 -15.96 4.11
N LEU A 115 6.18 -15.30 3.15
CA LEU A 115 7.60 -14.95 3.27
C LEU A 115 7.81 -14.02 4.48
N HIS A 116 8.86 -14.31 5.26
CA HIS A 116 9.15 -13.63 6.53
C HIS A 116 9.36 -12.11 6.37
N THR A 117 9.99 -11.70 5.27
CA THR A 117 10.18 -10.32 4.82
C THR A 117 8.84 -9.62 4.61
N MET A 118 7.89 -10.26 3.91
CA MET A 118 6.52 -9.74 3.79
C MET A 118 5.80 -9.62 5.14
N ALA A 119 5.94 -10.61 6.04
CA ALA A 119 5.36 -10.53 7.38
C ALA A 119 5.92 -9.34 8.19
N GLY A 120 7.25 -9.16 8.15
CA GLY A 120 7.92 -8.02 8.78
C GLY A 120 7.48 -6.68 8.19
N TYR A 121 7.29 -6.61 6.88
CA TYR A 121 6.83 -5.39 6.23
C TYR A 121 5.38 -5.03 6.58
N ILE A 122 4.47 -6.01 6.66
CA ILE A 122 3.09 -5.74 7.14
C ILE A 122 3.10 -5.33 8.62
N HIS A 123 4.02 -5.87 9.42
CA HIS A 123 4.21 -5.40 10.80
C HIS A 123 4.66 -3.94 10.83
N PHE A 124 5.61 -3.54 9.98
CA PHE A 124 6.02 -2.15 9.85
C PHE A 124 4.86 -1.24 9.41
N MET A 125 4.01 -1.69 8.46
CA MET A 125 2.78 -0.97 8.09
C MET A 125 1.81 -0.78 9.27
N LYS A 126 1.72 -1.76 10.17
CA LYS A 126 0.89 -1.67 11.38
C LYS A 126 1.41 -0.60 12.35
N GLU A 127 2.72 -0.46 12.50
CA GLU A 127 3.31 0.58 13.36
C GLU A 127 3.03 1.99 12.85
N MET A 128 2.92 2.18 11.53
CA MET A 128 2.57 3.45 10.92
C MET A 128 1.11 3.87 11.15
N LYS A 129 0.23 2.92 11.53
CA LYS A 129 -1.18 3.17 11.91
C LYS A 129 -1.96 3.94 10.85
N PHE A 130 -1.79 3.55 9.58
CA PHE A 130 -2.56 4.13 8.47
C PHE A 130 -4.06 4.07 8.73
N LYS A 131 -4.78 5.03 8.15
CA LYS A 131 -6.21 5.23 8.34
C LYS A 131 -6.89 5.36 6.99
N ASN A 132 -8.14 4.89 6.92
CA ASN A 132 -8.99 4.98 5.74
C ASN A 132 -8.39 4.31 4.48
N LYS A 133 -7.53 3.31 4.65
CA LYS A 133 -6.90 2.59 3.54
C LYS A 133 -7.52 1.21 3.38
N LYS A 134 -7.77 0.84 2.12
CA LYS A 134 -8.27 -0.48 1.74
C LYS A 134 -7.13 -1.41 1.38
N ALA A 135 -7.36 -2.71 1.50
CA ALA A 135 -6.37 -3.69 1.09
C ALA A 135 -6.97 -4.98 0.53
N ALA A 136 -6.18 -5.65 -0.30
CA ALA A 136 -6.48 -6.99 -0.80
C ALA A 136 -5.21 -7.85 -0.85
N ALA A 137 -5.36 -9.15 -0.68
CA ALA A 137 -4.25 -10.09 -0.71
C ALA A 137 -4.25 -10.97 -1.97
N PHE A 138 -3.07 -11.40 -2.40
CA PHE A 138 -2.95 -12.40 -3.47
C PHE A 138 -1.71 -13.29 -3.29
N GLY A 139 -1.66 -14.41 -4.01
CA GLY A 139 -0.50 -15.30 -3.91
C GLY A 139 -0.59 -16.60 -4.68
N CYS A 140 0.59 -17.14 -5.03
CA CYS A 140 0.72 -18.50 -5.52
C CYS A 140 0.95 -19.52 -4.39
N TYR A 141 0.55 -20.78 -4.58
CA TYR A 141 0.80 -21.85 -3.62
C TYR A 141 1.00 -23.21 -4.31
N GLY A 142 1.61 -24.18 -3.60
CA GLY A 142 1.81 -25.53 -4.13
C GLY A 142 0.64 -26.49 -3.83
N TRP A 143 0.17 -26.52 -2.58
CA TRP A 143 -0.86 -27.45 -2.11
C TRP A 143 -1.99 -26.76 -1.32
N SER A 144 -1.80 -26.41 -0.04
CA SER A 144 -2.88 -25.97 0.86
C SER A 144 -3.19 -24.47 0.77
N GLY A 145 -2.18 -23.62 0.58
CA GLY A 145 -2.35 -22.24 0.10
C GLY A 145 -2.89 -21.23 1.12
N GLU A 146 -2.21 -21.08 2.25
CA GLU A 146 -2.58 -20.24 3.40
C GLU A 146 -2.24 -18.75 3.24
N SER A 147 -1.39 -18.38 2.28
CA SER A 147 -0.74 -17.06 2.26
C SER A 147 -1.75 -15.91 2.25
N VAL A 148 -2.76 -16.00 1.40
CA VAL A 148 -3.79 -14.97 1.23
C VAL A 148 -4.58 -14.76 2.53
N LYS A 149 -4.93 -15.84 3.23
CA LYS A 149 -5.63 -15.77 4.52
C LYS A 149 -4.74 -15.08 5.58
N VAL A 150 -3.48 -15.50 5.69
CA VAL A 150 -2.50 -14.91 6.62
C VAL A 150 -2.30 -13.42 6.35
N ILE A 151 -2.17 -13.01 5.08
CA ILE A 151 -2.03 -11.59 4.71
C ILE A 151 -3.27 -10.79 5.11
N ASN A 152 -4.48 -11.30 4.83
CA ASN A 152 -5.73 -10.63 5.19
C ASN A 152 -5.85 -10.42 6.71
N GLU A 153 -5.50 -11.43 7.52
CA GLU A 153 -5.49 -11.33 8.98
C GLU A 153 -4.50 -10.27 9.47
N LEU A 154 -3.28 -10.26 8.92
CA LEU A 154 -2.25 -9.29 9.28
C LEU A 154 -2.66 -7.85 8.90
N LEU A 155 -3.19 -7.64 7.69
CA LEU A 155 -3.65 -6.34 7.21
C LEU A 155 -4.84 -5.81 8.00
N THR A 156 -5.82 -6.67 8.31
CA THR A 156 -6.93 -6.33 9.20
C THR A 156 -6.41 -5.88 10.56
N SER A 157 -5.45 -6.63 11.13
CA SER A 157 -4.80 -6.26 12.40
C SER A 157 -4.00 -4.95 12.33
N ALA A 158 -3.57 -4.55 11.13
CA ALA A 158 -2.85 -3.32 10.85
C ALA A 158 -3.78 -2.10 10.66
N GLY A 159 -5.10 -2.32 10.60
CA GLY A 159 -6.12 -1.28 10.46
C GLY A 159 -6.55 -0.98 9.03
N PHE A 160 -6.20 -1.84 8.07
CA PHE A 160 -6.71 -1.77 6.70
C PHE A 160 -8.09 -2.42 6.60
N GLU A 161 -8.94 -1.87 5.75
CA GLU A 161 -10.20 -2.51 5.35
C GLU A 161 -9.90 -3.57 4.28
N VAL A 162 -10.02 -4.86 4.62
CA VAL A 162 -9.85 -5.96 3.66
C VAL A 162 -11.13 -6.12 2.84
N VAL A 163 -11.04 -5.92 1.52
CA VAL A 163 -12.22 -5.71 0.67
C VAL A 163 -12.77 -6.98 0.02
N ASN A 164 -12.04 -8.10 0.09
CA ASN A 164 -12.46 -9.41 -0.39
C ASN A 164 -11.59 -10.53 0.20
N GLU A 165 -11.87 -11.78 -0.17
CA GLU A 165 -11.11 -12.96 0.27
C GLU A 165 -9.71 -13.09 -0.35
N GLY A 166 -9.39 -12.27 -1.35
CA GLY A 166 -8.12 -12.25 -2.08
C GLY A 166 -8.05 -13.20 -3.28
N PHE A 167 -6.91 -13.17 -3.99
CA PHE A 167 -6.70 -13.94 -5.21
C PHE A 167 -5.66 -15.06 -5.01
N ARG A 168 -6.07 -16.31 -5.20
CA ARG A 168 -5.22 -17.50 -4.98
C ARG A 168 -4.97 -18.22 -6.30
N ASN A 169 -3.72 -18.61 -6.56
CA ASN A 169 -3.35 -19.42 -7.73
C ASN A 169 -2.50 -20.63 -7.33
N GLN A 170 -2.86 -21.83 -7.79
CA GLN A 170 -2.02 -23.00 -7.60
C GLN A 170 -0.90 -23.01 -8.64
N TRP A 171 0.34 -23.22 -8.21
CA TRP A 171 1.54 -23.23 -9.03
C TRP A 171 1.71 -21.95 -9.86
N ASN A 172 2.29 -22.08 -11.06
CA ASN A 172 2.48 -20.95 -11.97
C ASN A 172 1.16 -20.59 -12.67
N PRO A 173 0.83 -19.29 -12.81
CA PRO A 173 -0.43 -18.87 -13.44
C PRO A 173 -0.50 -19.26 -14.92
N ALA A 174 -1.39 -20.20 -15.25
CA ALA A 174 -1.77 -20.48 -16.63
C ALA A 174 -2.57 -19.32 -17.22
N THR A 175 -2.81 -19.34 -18.53
CA THR A 175 -3.43 -18.23 -19.28
C THR A 175 -4.81 -17.84 -18.75
N ASP A 176 -5.61 -18.80 -18.32
CA ASP A 176 -6.91 -18.59 -17.68
C ASP A 176 -6.77 -17.87 -16.33
N MET A 177 -5.82 -18.29 -15.50
CA MET A 177 -5.55 -17.66 -14.21
C MET A 177 -4.94 -16.26 -14.35
N GLN A 178 -4.18 -16.00 -15.41
CA GLN A 178 -3.73 -14.65 -15.75
C GLN A 178 -4.90 -13.73 -16.13
N LYS A 179 -5.89 -14.23 -16.88
CA LYS A 179 -7.12 -13.46 -17.17
C LYS A 179 -7.92 -13.21 -15.89
N ALA A 180 -8.05 -14.20 -15.02
CA ALA A 180 -8.70 -14.04 -13.73
C ALA A 180 -7.98 -13.01 -12.84
N ALA A 181 -6.65 -12.94 -12.89
CA ALA A 181 -5.87 -11.92 -12.19
C ALA A 181 -6.10 -10.50 -12.76
N ILE A 182 -6.25 -10.36 -14.08
CA ILE A 182 -6.68 -9.10 -14.72
C ILE A 182 -8.07 -8.71 -14.22
N ASP A 183 -9.02 -9.63 -14.21
CA ASP A 183 -10.38 -9.32 -13.75
C ASP A 183 -10.41 -8.96 -12.26
N PHE A 184 -9.59 -9.62 -11.43
CA PHE A 184 -9.36 -9.20 -10.05
C PHE A 184 -8.82 -7.76 -9.97
N GLY A 185 -7.83 -7.41 -10.78
CA GLY A 185 -7.33 -6.03 -10.89
C GLY A 185 -8.43 -5.02 -11.24
N LYS A 186 -9.31 -5.35 -12.19
CA LYS A 186 -10.45 -4.49 -12.55
C LYS A 186 -11.42 -4.29 -11.39
N THR A 187 -11.60 -5.30 -10.53
CA THR A 187 -12.40 -5.13 -9.31
C THR A 187 -11.70 -4.18 -8.35
N MET A 188 -10.38 -4.24 -8.20
CA MET A 188 -9.62 -3.38 -7.28
C MET A 188 -9.62 -1.92 -7.68
N ALA A 189 -9.68 -1.61 -8.97
CA ALA A 189 -9.82 -0.22 -9.44
C ALA A 189 -11.09 0.48 -8.92
N LYS A 190 -12.17 -0.28 -8.70
CA LYS A 190 -13.49 0.24 -8.32
C LYS A 190 -13.67 0.40 -6.81
N VAL A 191 -12.69 -0.04 -6.03
CA VAL A 191 -12.77 -0.11 -4.57
C VAL A 191 -12.20 1.15 -3.93
#